data_AF-A0A396QEN5-F1
#
_entry.id   AF-A0A396QEN5-F1
#
_cell.length_a   1.000
_cell.length_b   1.000
_cell.length_c   1.000
_cell.angle_alpha   90.00
_cell.angle_beta   90.00
_cell.angle_gamma   90.00
#
_symmetry.space_group_name_H-M   'P 1'
#
loop_
_entity.id
_entity.type
_entity.pdbx_description
1 polymer ?
#
loop_
_entity_poly.entity_id
_entity_poly.type
_entity_poly.pdbx_seq_one_letter_code
_entity_poly.pdbx_strand_id
1 'polypeptide(L)'
;MISLFFHCKHIWDRCVKDEITVYAAQASFFIVTAFFPFIMLLLTLIQCLPNVGKSDLLAVMVRIMPQMLHSLIVSIVDDLYIKSPGTILSVTALTALWSASKGMLGIERGLNRIYGDFKRRNYVFQRMLCSIYTLIFMLVCVMSLVLLIFGKNIERLLFRYLPILAPAARLIISLRALFALAVFLFTFVGLYTIVPAKKQKPRQQLAGAVFTAVGWLIFSYAFSIYFTHFSNFSYMYGSLTAVVLLMLWLYICICILFIGAEINGFLEKSHYHI
;
A
#
# COMPACT_ATOMS: atom_id res chain seq x y z
N MET A 1 20.62 -28.35 0.51
CA MET A 1 19.24 -28.41 1.05
C MET A 1 19.18 -28.21 2.57
N ILE A 2 20.00 -28.91 3.37
CA ILE A 2 19.97 -28.83 4.84
C ILE A 2 20.25 -27.40 5.35
N SER A 3 21.27 -26.70 4.82
CA SER A 3 21.58 -25.32 5.20
C SER A 3 20.38 -24.37 4.98
N LEU A 4 19.70 -24.45 3.84
CA LEU A 4 18.57 -23.57 3.51
C LEU A 4 17.37 -23.77 4.46
N PHE A 5 17.14 -25.00 4.90
CA PHE A 5 16.12 -25.32 5.91
C PHE A 5 16.43 -24.67 7.26
N PHE A 6 17.70 -24.70 7.71
CA PHE A 6 18.11 -24.01 8.93
C PHE A 6 17.95 -22.49 8.84
N HIS A 7 18.23 -21.89 7.68
CA HIS A 7 18.03 -20.45 7.45
C HIS A 7 16.55 -20.07 7.53
N CYS A 8 15.67 -20.82 6.85
CA CYS A 8 14.23 -20.59 6.92
C CYS A 8 13.69 -20.76 8.34
N LYS A 9 14.11 -21.80 9.06
CA LYS A 9 13.72 -22.01 10.45
C LYS A 9 14.18 -20.86 11.36
N HIS A 10 15.41 -20.39 11.20
CA HIS A 10 15.95 -19.29 11.98
C HIS A 10 15.21 -17.96 11.71
N ILE A 11 14.83 -17.68 10.45
CA ILE A 11 14.01 -16.52 10.10
C ILE A 11 12.62 -16.64 10.73
N TRP A 12 12.01 -17.83 10.69
CA TRP A 12 10.72 -18.09 11.31
C TRP A 12 10.75 -17.87 12.82
N ASP A 13 11.77 -18.41 13.51
CA ASP A 13 11.94 -18.26 14.95
C ASP A 13 12.09 -16.77 15.35
N ARG A 14 12.75 -15.96 14.51
CA ARG A 14 12.80 -14.50 14.70
C ARG A 14 11.46 -13.83 14.49
N CYS A 15 10.74 -14.17 13.43
CA CYS A 15 9.39 -13.64 13.18
C CYS A 15 8.47 -13.84 14.39
N VAL A 16 8.54 -15.01 15.03
CA VAL A 16 7.81 -15.33 16.26
C VAL A 16 8.32 -14.49 17.44
N LYS A 17 9.64 -14.44 17.63
CA LYS A 17 10.27 -13.70 18.74
C LYS A 17 10.01 -12.19 18.70
N ASP A 18 9.97 -11.63 17.50
CA ASP A 18 9.76 -10.20 17.27
C ASP A 18 8.28 -9.83 17.08
N GLU A 19 7.37 -10.81 17.29
CA GLU A 19 5.92 -10.61 17.33
C GLU A 19 5.40 -9.85 16.11
N ILE A 20 5.97 -10.12 14.93
CA ILE A 20 5.70 -9.34 13.70
C ILE A 20 4.21 -9.34 13.34
N THR A 21 3.49 -10.38 13.73
CA THR A 21 2.05 -10.54 13.55
C THR A 21 1.25 -9.52 14.37
N VAL A 22 1.71 -9.13 15.56
CA VAL A 22 1.07 -8.13 16.40
C VAL A 22 1.17 -6.75 15.75
N TYR A 23 2.37 -6.39 15.28
CA TYR A 23 2.59 -5.14 14.56
C TYR A 23 1.85 -5.10 13.22
N ALA A 24 1.76 -6.23 12.52
CA ALA A 24 1.03 -6.34 11.27
C ALA A 24 -0.47 -6.11 11.48
N ALA A 25 -1.06 -6.72 12.51
CA ALA A 25 -2.46 -6.53 12.87
C ALA A 25 -2.76 -5.08 13.28
N GLN A 26 -1.87 -4.47 14.08
CA GLN A 26 -1.99 -3.06 14.46
C GLN A 26 -1.96 -2.14 13.22
N ALA A 27 -0.99 -2.34 12.33
CA ALA A 27 -0.84 -1.53 11.14
C ALA A 27 -2.01 -1.70 10.18
N SER A 28 -2.45 -2.94 9.91
CA SER A 28 -3.60 -3.21 9.03
C SER A 28 -4.87 -2.55 9.55
N PHE A 29 -5.14 -2.63 10.86
CA PHE A 29 -6.30 -2.00 11.48
C PHE A 29 -6.33 -0.48 11.24
N PHE A 30 -5.24 0.23 11.54
CA PHE A 30 -5.18 1.68 11.35
C PHE A 30 -5.19 2.09 9.87
N ILE A 31 -4.58 1.33 8.97
CA ILE A 31 -4.61 1.60 7.53
C ILE A 31 -6.03 1.43 6.98
N VAL A 32 -6.72 0.34 7.32
CA VAL A 32 -8.12 0.11 6.89
C VAL A 32 -9.05 1.17 7.47
N THR A 33 -8.84 1.58 8.73
CA THR A 33 -9.66 2.64 9.33
C THR A 33 -9.44 3.98 8.64
N ALA A 34 -8.22 4.25 8.18
CA ALA A 34 -7.89 5.45 7.41
C ALA A 34 -8.39 5.43 5.95
N PHE A 35 -8.78 4.25 5.44
CA PHE A 35 -9.29 4.08 4.09
C PHE A 35 -10.59 4.86 3.86
N PHE A 36 -11.53 4.84 4.82
CA PHE A 36 -12.81 5.52 4.67
C PHE A 36 -12.64 7.05 4.58
N PRO A 37 -11.94 7.72 5.52
CA PRO A 37 -11.70 9.15 5.38
C PRO A 37 -10.87 9.47 4.12
N PHE A 38 -9.93 8.60 3.72
CA PHE A 38 -9.18 8.82 2.49
C PHE A 38 -10.07 8.78 1.23
N ILE A 39 -10.96 7.80 1.12
CA ILE A 39 -11.94 7.76 0.02
C ILE A 39 -12.77 9.04 0.04
N MET A 40 -13.30 9.45 1.19
CA MET A 40 -14.11 10.66 1.30
C MET A 40 -13.34 11.91 0.85
N LEU A 41 -12.05 12.03 1.19
CA LEU A 41 -11.18 13.10 0.69
C LEU A 41 -11.00 13.04 -0.83
N LEU A 42 -10.77 11.85 -1.39
CA LEU A 42 -10.60 11.68 -2.83
C LEU A 42 -11.88 12.10 -3.58
N LEU A 43 -13.04 11.69 -3.08
CA LEU A 43 -14.34 11.99 -3.66
C LEU A 43 -14.63 13.50 -3.63
N THR A 44 -14.35 14.16 -2.52
CA THR A 44 -14.52 15.62 -2.38
C THR A 44 -13.54 16.42 -3.24
N LEU A 45 -12.28 15.97 -3.39
CA LEU A 45 -11.34 16.58 -4.34
C LEU A 45 -11.81 16.46 -5.79
N ILE A 46 -12.39 15.31 -6.16
CA ILE A 46 -12.92 15.11 -7.51
C ILE A 46 -14.16 15.99 -7.75
N GLN A 47 -15.02 16.20 -6.74
CA GLN A 47 -16.14 17.15 -6.85
C GLN A 47 -15.70 18.60 -7.07
N CYS A 48 -14.51 18.98 -6.62
CA CYS A 48 -13.93 20.31 -6.90
C CYS A 48 -13.45 20.48 -8.34
N LEU A 49 -13.35 19.40 -9.13
CA LEU A 49 -12.98 19.51 -10.55
C LEU A 49 -14.18 20.03 -11.35
N PRO A 50 -14.00 21.10 -12.16
CA PRO A 50 -15.05 21.55 -13.06
C PRO A 50 -15.45 20.42 -14.01
N ASN A 51 -16.75 20.20 -14.20
CA ASN A 51 -17.35 19.24 -15.15
C ASN A 51 -17.28 17.74 -14.80
N VAL A 52 -17.05 17.34 -13.54
CA VAL A 52 -17.10 15.90 -13.15
C VAL A 52 -18.42 15.57 -12.43
N GLY A 53 -19.24 14.72 -13.05
CA GLY A 53 -20.50 14.24 -12.48
C GLY A 53 -20.34 13.01 -11.58
N LYS A 54 -21.39 12.68 -10.80
CA LYS A 54 -21.43 11.48 -9.93
C LYS A 54 -21.18 10.18 -10.70
N SER A 55 -21.70 10.08 -11.92
CA SER A 55 -21.54 8.92 -12.81
C SER A 55 -20.09 8.71 -13.26
N ASP A 56 -19.38 9.79 -13.56
CA ASP A 56 -17.96 9.73 -13.95
C ASP A 56 -17.09 9.29 -12.77
N LEU A 57 -17.45 9.78 -11.58
CA LEU A 57 -16.79 9.45 -10.33
C LEU A 57 -16.93 7.96 -10.00
N LEU A 58 -18.15 7.41 -10.08
CA LEU A 58 -18.41 5.98 -9.90
C LEU A 58 -17.68 5.14 -10.94
N ALA A 59 -17.69 5.55 -12.21
CA ALA A 59 -17.01 4.82 -13.28
C ALA A 59 -15.49 4.73 -13.05
N VAL A 60 -14.88 5.80 -12.54
CA VAL A 60 -13.46 5.82 -12.18
C VAL A 60 -13.20 4.93 -10.96
N MET A 61 -13.97 5.06 -9.88
CA MET A 61 -13.72 4.32 -8.64
C MET A 61 -13.95 2.81 -8.76
N VAL A 62 -15.04 2.39 -9.43
CA VAL A 62 -15.35 0.98 -9.71
C VAL A 62 -14.26 0.36 -10.59
N ARG A 63 -13.65 1.13 -11.49
CA ARG A 63 -12.57 0.62 -12.35
C ARG A 63 -11.23 0.47 -11.65
N ILE A 64 -11.00 1.25 -10.58
CA ILE A 64 -9.74 1.29 -9.83
C ILE A 64 -9.74 0.31 -8.67
N MET A 65 -10.91 0.08 -8.07
CA MET A 65 -11.02 -0.69 -6.84
C MET A 65 -11.29 -2.16 -7.13
N PRO A 66 -10.76 -3.08 -6.29
CA PRO A 66 -11.14 -4.48 -6.34
C PRO A 66 -12.67 -4.63 -6.33
N GLN A 67 -13.18 -5.59 -7.10
CA GLN A 67 -14.62 -5.83 -7.23
C GLN A 67 -15.33 -5.96 -5.87
N MET A 68 -14.62 -6.44 -4.85
CA MET A 68 -15.17 -6.57 -3.49
C MET A 68 -15.57 -5.25 -2.82
N LEU A 69 -14.97 -4.13 -3.22
CA LEU A 69 -15.22 -2.81 -2.62
C LEU A 69 -16.27 -2.01 -3.38
N HIS A 70 -16.79 -2.52 -4.51
CA HIS A 70 -17.70 -1.76 -5.38
C HIS A 70 -18.97 -1.34 -4.67
N SER A 71 -19.62 -2.24 -3.94
CA SER A 71 -20.85 -1.93 -3.19
C SER A 71 -20.62 -0.87 -2.10
N LEU A 72 -19.51 -0.99 -1.36
CA LEU A 72 -19.11 -0.05 -0.32
C LEU A 72 -18.84 1.35 -0.90
N ILE A 73 -18.20 1.42 -2.06
CA ILE A 73 -17.93 2.70 -2.74
C ILE A 73 -19.21 3.34 -3.25
N VAL A 74 -20.10 2.56 -3.87
CA VAL A 74 -21.39 3.07 -4.34
C VAL A 74 -22.16 3.71 -3.19
N SER A 75 -22.25 3.03 -2.03
CA SER A 75 -22.88 3.60 -0.83
C SER A 75 -22.20 4.89 -0.36
N ILE A 76 -20.86 4.92 -0.29
CA ILE A 76 -20.13 6.12 0.16
C ILE A 76 -20.33 7.30 -0.80
N VAL A 77 -20.31 7.05 -2.11
CA VAL A 77 -20.52 8.10 -3.13
C VAL A 77 -21.95 8.62 -3.11
N ASP A 78 -22.94 7.74 -2.93
CA ASP A 78 -24.33 8.12 -2.77
C ASP A 78 -24.53 9.04 -1.55
N ASP A 79 -23.96 8.66 -0.40
CA ASP A 79 -24.04 9.44 0.85
C ASP A 79 -23.34 10.80 0.74
N LEU A 80 -22.23 10.89 0.01
CA LEU A 80 -21.46 12.12 -0.16
C LEU A 80 -22.14 13.16 -1.04
N TYR A 81 -22.85 12.74 -2.09
CA TYR A 81 -23.57 13.70 -2.96
C TYR A 81 -24.84 14.28 -2.29
N ILE A 82 -25.28 13.71 -1.16
CA ILE A 82 -26.43 14.17 -0.39
C ILE A 82 -26.01 15.21 0.68
N LYS A 83 -24.73 15.23 1.12
CA LYS A 83 -24.24 16.06 2.25
C LYS A 83 -23.10 17.00 1.84
N SER A 84 -23.21 18.29 2.20
CA SER A 84 -22.39 19.42 1.70
C SER A 84 -20.85 19.32 1.87
N PRO A 85 -20.03 19.92 0.97
CA PRO A 85 -18.65 19.45 0.69
C PRO A 85 -17.50 20.14 1.45
N GLY A 86 -17.66 21.41 1.89
CA GLY A 86 -16.52 22.26 2.28
C GLY A 86 -15.88 21.95 3.64
N THR A 87 -16.67 21.96 4.72
CA THR A 87 -16.16 21.72 6.09
C THR A 87 -15.83 20.25 6.34
N ILE A 88 -16.49 19.34 5.60
CA ILE A 88 -16.24 17.91 5.69
C ILE A 88 -14.86 17.56 5.11
N LEU A 89 -14.41 18.24 4.05
CA LEU A 89 -13.13 17.98 3.39
C LEU A 89 -11.93 18.13 4.35
N SER A 90 -11.86 19.22 5.12
CA SER A 90 -10.73 19.50 6.01
C SER A 90 -10.67 18.55 7.21
N VAL A 91 -11.81 18.27 7.84
CA VAL A 91 -11.90 17.33 8.97
C VAL A 91 -11.60 15.89 8.53
N THR A 92 -12.11 15.51 7.36
CA THR A 92 -11.86 14.19 6.77
C THR A 92 -10.39 14.02 6.36
N ALA A 93 -9.78 15.06 5.77
CA ALA A 93 -8.36 15.06 5.43
C ALA A 93 -7.48 14.81 6.67
N LEU A 94 -7.74 15.57 7.74
CA LEU A 94 -6.98 15.48 8.98
C LEU A 94 -7.16 14.12 9.66
N THR A 95 -8.39 13.59 9.69
CA THR A 95 -8.67 12.27 10.29
C THR A 95 -8.10 11.12 9.45
N ALA A 96 -8.13 11.22 8.13
CA ALA A 96 -7.48 10.27 7.20
C ALA A 96 -5.97 10.23 7.45
N LEU A 97 -5.32 11.39 7.40
CA LEU A 97 -3.89 11.52 7.56
C LEU A 97 -3.44 11.06 8.96
N TRP A 98 -4.21 11.44 9.99
CA TRP A 98 -3.92 11.05 11.37
C TRP A 98 -4.00 9.53 11.57
N SER A 99 -5.04 8.89 11.02
CA SER A 99 -5.25 7.45 11.14
C SER A 99 -4.23 6.67 10.33
N ALA A 100 -3.95 7.10 9.09
CA ALA A 100 -2.98 6.45 8.22
C ALA A 100 -1.55 6.57 8.79
N SER A 101 -1.21 7.73 9.36
CA SER A 101 0.05 7.93 10.10
C SER A 101 0.19 6.98 11.30
N LYS A 102 -0.91 6.58 11.97
CA LYS A 102 -0.86 5.56 13.04
C LYS A 102 -0.56 4.17 12.49
N GLY A 103 -1.05 3.84 11.30
CA GLY A 103 -0.71 2.60 10.60
C GLY A 103 0.78 2.51 10.28
N MET A 104 1.34 3.57 9.70
CA MET A 104 2.77 3.66 9.40
C MET A 104 3.65 3.62 10.67
N LEU A 105 3.20 4.21 11.78
CA LEU A 105 3.89 4.06 13.08
C LEU A 105 3.90 2.60 13.56
N GLY A 106 2.86 1.82 13.27
CA GLY A 106 2.85 0.37 13.54
C GLY A 106 3.94 -0.36 12.76
N ILE A 107 4.09 -0.02 11.48
CA ILE A 107 5.18 -0.54 10.62
C ILE A 107 6.54 -0.13 11.17
N GLU A 108 6.74 1.14 11.51
CA GLU A 108 7.99 1.66 12.09
C GLU A 108 8.40 0.93 13.36
N ARG A 109 7.46 0.70 14.28
CA ARG A 109 7.72 -0.06 15.51
C ARG A 109 8.11 -1.51 15.24
N GLY A 110 7.43 -2.17 14.31
CA GLY A 110 7.78 -3.52 13.90
C GLY A 110 9.19 -3.59 13.28
N LEU A 111 9.53 -2.64 12.40
CA LEU A 111 10.88 -2.57 11.81
C LEU A 111 11.96 -2.28 12.86
N ASN A 112 11.71 -1.37 13.79
CA ASN A 112 12.64 -1.07 14.88
C ASN A 112 12.88 -2.31 15.77
N ARG A 113 11.83 -3.09 16.03
CA ARG A 113 11.93 -4.37 16.75
C ARG A 113 12.84 -5.35 16.02
N ILE A 114 12.60 -5.57 14.72
CA ILE A 114 13.39 -6.47 13.85
C ILE A 114 14.87 -6.06 13.78
N TYR A 115 15.14 -4.76 13.59
CA TYR A 115 16.52 -4.26 13.52
C TYR A 115 17.21 -4.14 14.88
N GLY A 116 16.52 -4.45 15.98
CA GLY A 116 17.05 -4.47 17.33
C GLY A 116 17.39 -3.10 17.91
N ASP A 117 16.74 -2.03 17.42
CA ASP A 117 16.93 -0.68 17.93
C ASP A 117 15.73 -0.21 18.73
N PHE A 118 15.96 0.03 20.02
CA PHE A 118 14.96 0.55 20.97
C PHE A 118 15.11 2.06 21.22
N LYS A 119 16.10 2.72 20.59
CA LYS A 119 16.30 4.16 20.78
C LYS A 119 15.14 4.93 20.16
N ARG A 120 14.35 5.57 21.02
CA ARG A 120 13.27 6.46 20.60
C ARG A 120 13.88 7.70 19.94
N ARG A 121 13.70 7.84 18.62
CA ARG A 121 13.84 9.16 17.97
C ARG A 121 12.77 10.09 18.55
N ASN A 122 12.96 11.39 18.36
CA ASN A 122 12.01 12.37 18.87
C ASN A 122 10.59 12.08 18.31
N TYR A 123 9.60 11.92 19.18
CA TYR A 123 8.26 11.42 18.82
C TYR A 123 7.60 12.25 17.72
N VAL A 124 7.76 13.57 17.78
CA VAL A 124 7.23 14.52 16.78
C VAL A 124 7.87 14.29 15.42
N PHE A 125 9.19 14.09 15.37
CA PHE A 125 9.90 13.83 14.12
C PHE A 125 9.48 12.50 13.49
N GLN A 126 9.34 11.44 14.30
CA GLN A 126 8.86 10.14 13.83
C GLN A 126 7.45 10.23 13.26
N ARG A 127 6.55 10.96 13.94
CA ARG A 127 5.18 11.17 13.48
C ARG A 127 5.13 11.88 12.13
N MET A 128 5.93 12.94 11.96
CA MET A 128 6.04 13.68 10.70
C MET A 128 6.59 12.79 9.58
N LEU A 129 7.67 12.05 9.84
CA LEU A 129 8.26 11.13 8.87
C LEU A 129 7.26 10.05 8.43
N CYS A 130 6.56 9.42 9.37
CA CYS A 130 5.52 8.43 9.08
C CYS A 130 4.37 9.05 8.27
N SER A 131 3.95 10.27 8.59
CA SER A 131 2.91 10.99 7.85
C SER A 131 3.32 11.24 6.39
N ILE A 132 4.54 11.74 6.17
CA ILE A 132 5.12 11.97 4.83
C ILE A 132 5.21 10.65 4.07
N TYR A 133 5.72 9.59 4.70
CA TYR A 133 5.86 8.28 4.05
C TYR A 133 4.51 7.69 3.66
N THR A 134 3.49 7.89 4.50
CA THR A 134 2.12 7.49 4.20
C THR A 134 1.59 8.24 2.97
N LEU A 135 1.82 9.55 2.86
CA LEU A 135 1.46 10.35 1.69
C LEU A 135 2.17 9.88 0.42
N ILE A 136 3.48 9.61 0.49
CA ILE A 136 4.26 9.08 -0.63
C ILE A 136 3.72 7.72 -1.06
N PHE A 137 3.48 6.80 -0.11
CA PHE A 137 2.94 5.47 -0.40
C PHE A 137 1.56 5.55 -1.05
N MET A 138 0.67 6.41 -0.54
CA MET A 138 -0.64 6.66 -1.14
C MET A 138 -0.52 7.20 -2.57
N LEU A 139 0.35 8.19 -2.79
CA LEU A 139 0.58 8.78 -4.11
C LEU A 139 1.13 7.75 -5.10
N VAL A 140 2.07 6.91 -4.66
CA VAL A 140 2.61 5.79 -5.46
C VAL A 140 1.51 4.81 -5.86
N CYS A 141 0.63 4.42 -4.92
CA CYS A 141 -0.50 3.55 -5.22
C CYS A 141 -1.44 4.17 -6.26
N VAL A 142 -1.82 5.44 -6.08
CA VAL A 142 -2.69 6.17 -7.03
C VAL A 142 -2.03 6.28 -8.40
N MET A 143 -0.77 6.68 -8.48
CA MET A 143 -0.04 6.79 -9.75
C MET A 143 0.09 5.44 -10.46
N SER A 144 0.38 4.37 -9.71
CA SER A 144 0.46 3.01 -10.25
C SER A 144 -0.88 2.56 -10.84
N LEU A 145 -1.98 2.85 -10.13
CA LEU A 145 -3.33 2.57 -10.60
C LEU A 145 -3.67 3.36 -11.88
N VAL A 146 -3.37 4.66 -11.90
CA VAL A 146 -3.59 5.51 -13.07
C VAL A 146 -2.83 4.96 -14.29
N LEU A 147 -1.56 4.61 -14.11
CA LEU A 147 -0.71 4.07 -15.16
C LEU A 147 -1.19 2.70 -15.66
N LEU A 148 -1.60 1.79 -14.77
CA LEU A 148 -2.06 0.45 -15.13
C LEU A 148 -3.44 0.46 -15.83
N ILE A 149 -4.36 1.31 -15.39
CA ILE A 149 -5.76 1.31 -15.83
C ILE A 149 -5.96 2.27 -17.00
N PHE A 150 -5.47 3.51 -16.86
CA PHE A 150 -5.62 4.55 -17.87
C PHE A 150 -4.45 4.60 -18.85
N GLY A 151 -3.37 3.82 -18.65
CA GLY A 151 -2.21 3.82 -19.54
C GLY A 151 -2.56 3.71 -21.03
N LYS A 152 -3.51 2.84 -21.40
CA LYS A 152 -3.99 2.70 -22.80
C LYS A 152 -4.84 3.88 -23.29
N ASN A 153 -5.56 4.56 -22.40
CA ASN A 153 -6.34 5.76 -22.74
C ASN A 153 -5.42 6.99 -22.86
N ILE A 154 -4.45 7.11 -21.96
CA ILE A 154 -3.38 8.11 -21.98
C ILE A 154 -2.55 7.96 -23.26
N GLU A 155 -2.23 6.72 -23.66
CA GLU A 155 -1.61 6.41 -24.96
C GLU A 155 -2.34 7.08 -26.10
N ARG A 156 -3.64 6.76 -26.22
CA ARG A 156 -4.50 7.21 -27.32
C ARG A 156 -4.65 8.72 -27.34
N LEU A 157 -4.67 9.35 -26.16
CA LEU A 157 -4.73 10.80 -26.02
C LEU A 157 -3.40 11.46 -26.43
N LEU A 158 -2.26 10.90 -25.99
CA LEU A 158 -0.93 11.38 -26.39
C LEU A 158 -0.71 11.24 -27.90
N PHE A 159 -1.14 10.13 -28.50
CA PHE A 159 -1.10 9.93 -29.95
C PHE A 159 -1.88 11.00 -30.72
N ARG A 160 -2.95 11.54 -30.13
CA ARG A 160 -3.83 12.53 -30.76
C ARG A 160 -3.31 13.96 -30.67
N TYR A 161 -2.67 14.33 -29.55
CA TYR A 161 -2.23 15.71 -29.29
C TYR A 161 -0.73 15.93 -29.45
N LEU A 162 0.11 14.90 -29.27
CA LEU A 162 1.57 15.00 -29.30
C LEU A 162 2.20 13.79 -30.03
N PRO A 163 2.10 13.72 -31.38
CA PRO A 163 2.59 12.60 -32.17
C PRO A 163 4.12 12.39 -32.08
N ILE A 164 4.88 13.41 -31.69
CA ILE A 164 6.35 13.33 -31.51
C ILE A 164 6.72 12.48 -30.28
N LEU A 165 5.87 12.44 -29.24
CA LEU A 165 6.08 11.60 -28.04
C LEU A 165 5.53 10.17 -28.20
N ALA A 166 4.89 9.86 -29.33
CA ALA A 166 4.26 8.57 -29.57
C ALA A 166 5.19 7.35 -29.41
N PRO A 167 6.46 7.37 -29.85
CA PRO A 167 7.37 6.23 -29.63
C PRO A 167 7.72 6.05 -28.14
N ALA A 168 7.94 7.15 -27.42
CA ALA A 168 8.24 7.14 -25.99
C ALA A 168 7.03 6.68 -25.16
N ALA A 169 5.82 7.14 -25.51
CA ALA A 169 4.58 6.71 -24.89
C ALA A 169 4.36 5.19 -25.05
N ARG A 170 4.54 4.68 -26.27
CA ARG A 170 4.41 3.24 -26.56
C ARG A 170 5.39 2.39 -25.75
N LEU A 171 6.63 2.87 -25.59
CA LEU A 171 7.66 2.19 -24.81
C LEU A 171 7.36 2.21 -23.30
N ILE A 172 6.91 3.35 -22.77
CA ILE A 172 6.48 3.49 -21.36
C ILE A 172 5.30 2.56 -21.05
N ILE A 173 4.34 2.45 -21.96
CA ILE A 173 3.15 1.60 -21.77
C ILE A 173 3.49 0.12 -21.91
N SER A 174 4.38 -0.24 -22.83
CA SER A 174 4.90 -1.62 -22.93
C SER A 174 5.67 -2.02 -21.67
N LEU A 175 6.38 -1.08 -21.05
CA LEU A 175 7.15 -1.30 -19.81
C LEU A 175 6.38 -0.95 -18.54
N ARG A 176 5.07 -0.66 -18.61
CA ARG A 176 4.29 -0.18 -17.46
C ARG A 176 4.35 -1.10 -16.24
N ALA A 177 4.37 -2.41 -16.46
CA ALA A 177 4.47 -3.40 -15.39
C ALA A 177 5.85 -3.38 -14.74
N LEU A 178 6.92 -3.24 -15.54
CA LEU A 178 8.29 -3.09 -15.06
C LEU A 178 8.46 -1.78 -14.29
N PHE A 179 7.87 -0.69 -14.78
CA PHE A 179 7.88 0.60 -14.11
C PHE A 179 7.14 0.54 -12.76
N ALA A 180 5.95 -0.05 -12.73
CA ALA A 180 5.21 -0.26 -11.47
C ALA A 180 6.02 -1.09 -10.48
N LEU A 181 6.63 -2.19 -10.92
CA LEU A 181 7.50 -3.03 -10.09
C LEU A 181 8.70 -2.24 -9.56
N ALA A 182 9.36 -1.44 -10.42
CA ALA A 182 10.48 -0.60 -10.03
C ALA A 182 10.07 0.43 -8.96
N VAL A 183 8.94 1.11 -9.15
CA VAL A 183 8.42 2.08 -8.16
C VAL A 183 8.10 1.41 -6.82
N PHE A 184 7.47 0.23 -6.84
CA PHE A 184 7.23 -0.56 -5.62
C PHE A 184 8.53 -0.96 -4.94
N LEU A 185 9.53 -1.41 -5.70
CA LEU A 185 10.86 -1.72 -5.20
C LEU A 185 11.51 -0.52 -4.53
N PHE A 186 11.54 0.64 -5.18
CA PHE A 186 12.10 1.87 -4.61
C PHE A 186 11.37 2.28 -3.33
N THR A 187 10.05 2.08 -3.29
CA THR A 187 9.25 2.37 -2.10
C THR A 187 9.59 1.42 -0.96
N PHE A 188 9.72 0.11 -1.19
CA PHE A 188 10.12 -0.81 -0.11
C PHE A 188 11.57 -0.61 0.35
N VAL A 189 12.51 -0.34 -0.57
CA VAL A 189 13.89 0.03 -0.20
C VAL A 189 13.90 1.29 0.65
N GLY A 190 13.16 2.32 0.24
CA GLY A 190 13.03 3.56 1.00
C GLY A 190 12.40 3.31 2.37
N LEU A 191 11.40 2.44 2.44
CA LEU A 191 10.69 2.11 3.67
C LEU A 191 11.64 1.43 4.65
N TYR A 192 12.42 0.43 4.22
CA TYR A 192 13.42 -0.22 5.07
C TYR A 192 14.61 0.66 5.43
N THR A 193 14.89 1.70 4.66
CA THR A 193 16.07 2.55 4.86
C THR A 193 15.78 3.78 5.73
N ILE A 194 14.62 4.41 5.52
CA ILE A 194 14.30 5.74 6.06
C ILE A 194 13.40 5.66 7.29
N VAL A 195 12.47 4.69 7.32
CA VAL A 195 11.46 4.57 8.37
C VAL A 195 12.06 4.09 9.71
N PRO A 196 12.94 3.08 9.75
CA PRO A 196 13.57 2.66 11.00
C PRO A 196 14.39 3.77 11.65
N ALA A 197 14.51 3.71 12.98
CA ALA A 197 15.34 4.64 13.74
C ALA A 197 16.83 4.46 13.45
N LYS A 198 17.26 3.21 13.30
CA LYS A 198 18.61 2.83 12.91
C LYS A 198 18.84 3.13 11.44
N LYS A 199 19.92 3.87 11.12
CA LYS A 199 20.32 4.10 9.73
C LYS A 199 20.72 2.78 9.08
N GLN A 200 20.00 2.41 8.03
CA GLN A 200 20.29 1.25 7.20
C GLN A 200 20.98 1.68 5.89
N LYS A 201 21.75 0.79 5.26
CA LYS A 201 22.31 1.05 3.93
C LYS A 201 21.34 0.54 2.87
N PRO A 202 20.93 1.34 1.86
CA PRO A 202 19.91 0.94 0.89
C PRO A 202 20.29 -0.31 0.09
N ARG A 203 21.60 -0.50 -0.20
CA ARG A 203 22.11 -1.68 -0.89
C ARG A 203 21.84 -2.99 -0.14
N GLN A 204 21.89 -2.96 1.20
CA GLN A 204 21.64 -4.14 2.04
C GLN A 204 20.15 -4.46 2.19
N GLN A 205 19.28 -3.50 1.84
CA GLN A 205 17.82 -3.63 1.97
C GLN A 205 17.15 -4.17 0.69
N LEU A 206 17.91 -4.29 -0.41
CA LEU A 206 17.40 -4.69 -1.72
C LEU A 206 16.80 -6.11 -1.73
N ALA A 207 17.45 -7.08 -1.06
CA ALA A 207 17.01 -8.47 -1.09
C ALA A 207 15.60 -8.64 -0.50
N GLY A 208 15.36 -8.06 0.68
CA GLY A 208 14.07 -8.03 1.35
C GLY A 208 13.05 -7.19 0.58
N ALA A 209 13.46 -6.07 -0.03
CA ALA A 209 12.55 -5.26 -0.85
C ALA A 209 12.06 -6.02 -2.08
N VAL A 210 12.93 -6.81 -2.73
CA VAL A 210 12.54 -7.71 -3.84
C VAL A 210 11.60 -8.78 -3.33
N PHE A 211 11.93 -9.44 -2.22
CA PHE A 211 11.08 -10.47 -1.62
C PHE A 211 9.68 -9.91 -1.32
N THR A 212 9.61 -8.73 -0.70
CA THR A 212 8.33 -8.10 -0.35
C THR A 212 7.57 -7.65 -1.59
N ALA A 213 8.22 -7.03 -2.57
CA ALA A 213 7.54 -6.63 -3.81
C ALA A 213 6.93 -7.85 -4.54
N VAL A 214 7.70 -8.92 -4.69
CA VAL A 214 7.24 -10.15 -5.36
C VAL A 214 6.17 -10.85 -4.54
N GLY A 215 6.38 -11.05 -3.25
CA GLY A 215 5.43 -11.68 -2.35
C GLY A 215 4.11 -10.92 -2.27
N TRP A 216 4.16 -9.58 -2.20
CA TRP A 216 2.99 -8.72 -2.21
C TRP A 216 2.19 -8.88 -3.50
N LEU A 217 2.85 -8.89 -4.66
CA LEU A 217 2.19 -9.05 -5.95
C LEU A 217 1.57 -10.45 -6.11
N ILE A 218 2.32 -11.51 -5.81
CA ILE A 218 1.84 -12.90 -5.87
C ILE A 218 0.63 -13.07 -4.96
N PHE A 219 0.73 -12.60 -3.72
CA PHE A 219 -0.37 -12.73 -2.77
C PHE A 219 -1.58 -11.91 -3.19
N SER A 220 -1.40 -10.68 -3.69
CA SER A 220 -2.49 -9.86 -4.22
C SER A 220 -3.18 -10.50 -5.42
N TYR A 221 -2.41 -11.14 -6.30
CA TYR A 221 -2.97 -11.89 -7.43
C TYR A 221 -3.75 -13.12 -6.97
N ALA A 222 -3.19 -13.92 -6.06
CA ALA A 222 -3.87 -15.07 -5.48
C ALA A 222 -5.17 -14.68 -4.75
N PHE A 223 -5.12 -13.58 -4.00
CA PHE A 223 -6.29 -13.03 -3.31
C PHE A 223 -7.36 -12.53 -4.30
N SER A 224 -6.95 -11.97 -5.44
CA SER A 224 -7.89 -11.61 -6.52
C SER A 224 -8.60 -12.84 -7.08
N ILE A 225 -7.87 -13.94 -7.35
CA ILE A 225 -8.46 -15.20 -7.84
C ILE A 225 -9.47 -15.75 -6.82
N TYR A 226 -9.08 -15.79 -5.55
CA TYR A 226 -9.98 -16.21 -4.47
C TYR A 226 -11.29 -15.41 -4.51
N PHE A 227 -11.22 -14.08 -4.65
CA PHE A 227 -12.44 -13.27 -4.68
C PHE A 227 -13.28 -13.49 -5.94
N THR A 228 -12.66 -13.63 -7.11
CA THR A 228 -13.38 -13.86 -8.36
C THR A 228 -14.16 -15.19 -8.35
N HIS A 229 -13.64 -16.23 -7.69
CA HIS A 229 -14.31 -17.53 -7.61
C HIS A 229 -15.34 -17.63 -6.46
N PHE A 230 -15.15 -16.87 -5.37
CA PHE A 230 -16.03 -16.92 -4.21
C PHE A 230 -16.94 -15.68 -4.08
N SER A 231 -17.38 -15.10 -5.20
CA SER A 231 -18.19 -13.86 -5.27
C SER A 231 -19.56 -13.93 -4.58
N ASN A 232 -19.96 -15.08 -4.01
CA ASN A 232 -21.26 -15.29 -3.37
C ASN A 232 -21.28 -15.00 -1.85
N PHE A 233 -20.25 -14.38 -1.27
CA PHE A 233 -20.26 -14.01 0.16
C PHE A 233 -21.20 -12.83 0.52
N SER A 234 -21.85 -12.22 -0.47
CA SER A 234 -22.73 -11.06 -0.28
C SER A 234 -23.96 -11.38 0.59
N TYR A 235 -24.38 -12.64 0.68
CA TYR A 235 -25.68 -13.02 1.25
C TYR A 235 -25.80 -12.99 2.78
N MET A 236 -24.71 -13.02 3.57
CA MET A 236 -24.80 -13.02 5.05
C MET A 236 -24.25 -11.77 5.74
N TYR A 237 -23.21 -11.13 5.20
CA TYR A 237 -22.51 -10.02 5.88
C TYR A 237 -22.29 -8.79 4.99
N GLY A 238 -22.75 -8.79 3.73
CA GLY A 238 -22.76 -7.62 2.85
C GLY A 238 -21.41 -6.88 2.77
N SER A 239 -21.43 -5.55 2.96
CA SER A 239 -20.26 -4.67 2.93
C SER A 239 -19.26 -4.91 4.07
N LEU A 240 -19.68 -5.50 5.20
CA LEU A 240 -18.79 -5.81 6.32
C LEU A 240 -17.76 -6.87 5.94
N THR A 241 -18.17 -7.86 5.14
CA THR A 241 -17.27 -8.90 4.60
C THR A 241 -16.12 -8.28 3.82
N ALA A 242 -16.39 -7.27 3.01
CA ALA A 242 -15.40 -6.61 2.18
C ALA A 242 -14.32 -5.91 3.03
N VAL A 243 -14.72 -5.30 4.14
CA VAL A 243 -13.79 -4.62 5.07
C VAL A 243 -12.91 -5.64 5.81
N VAL A 244 -13.49 -6.73 6.32
CA VAL A 244 -12.74 -7.79 7.02
C VAL A 244 -11.75 -8.45 6.07
N LEU A 245 -12.16 -8.77 4.84
CA LEU A 245 -11.30 -9.34 3.82
C LEU A 245 -10.16 -8.39 3.42
N LEU A 246 -10.47 -7.09 3.25
CA LEU A 246 -9.44 -6.07 2.99
C LEU A 246 -8.43 -6.00 4.13
N MET A 247 -8.89 -6.08 5.38
CA MET A 247 -8.02 -6.09 6.56
C MET A 247 -7.13 -7.32 6.60
N LEU A 248 -7.67 -8.50 6.29
CA LEU A 248 -6.90 -9.75 6.21
C LEU A 248 -5.86 -9.71 5.08
N TRP A 249 -6.24 -9.16 3.92
CA TRP A 249 -5.32 -8.98 2.80
C TRP A 249 -4.16 -8.07 3.18
N LEU A 250 -4.45 -6.89 3.74
CA LEU A 250 -3.42 -5.96 4.23
C LEU A 250 -2.56 -6.58 5.32
N TYR A 251 -3.16 -7.31 6.25
CA TYR A 251 -2.45 -8.00 7.32
C TYR A 251 -1.37 -8.94 6.76
N ILE A 252 -1.73 -9.80 5.81
CA ILE A 252 -0.79 -10.74 5.20
C ILE A 252 0.28 -9.99 4.39
N CYS A 253 -0.08 -8.94 3.67
CA CYS A 253 0.88 -8.11 2.95
C CYS A 253 1.91 -7.45 3.90
N ILE A 254 1.49 -6.99 5.07
CA ILE A 254 2.38 -6.41 6.08
C ILE A 254 3.24 -7.51 6.75
N CYS A 255 2.72 -8.71 6.95
CA CYS A 255 3.53 -9.85 7.38
C CYS A 255 4.64 -10.17 6.35
N ILE A 256 4.33 -10.18 5.05
CA ILE A 256 5.31 -10.35 3.97
C ILE A 256 6.37 -9.23 4.01
N LEU A 257 5.97 -7.99 4.32
CA LEU A 257 6.87 -6.86 4.51
C LEU A 257 7.82 -7.08 5.69
N PHE A 258 7.33 -7.57 6.83
CA PHE A 258 8.20 -7.84 7.98
C PHE A 258 9.12 -9.03 7.76
N ILE A 259 8.66 -10.09 7.08
CA ILE A 259 9.52 -11.21 6.68
C ILE A 259 10.64 -10.71 5.75
N GLY A 260 10.35 -9.80 4.83
CA GLY A 260 11.37 -9.15 4.00
C GLY A 260 12.41 -8.38 4.82
N ALA A 261 11.97 -7.67 5.87
CA ALA A 261 12.87 -6.97 6.78
C ALA A 261 13.76 -7.93 7.60
N GLU A 262 13.21 -9.08 8.04
CA GLU A 262 14.00 -10.12 8.71
C GLU A 262 15.07 -10.73 7.79
N ILE A 263 14.74 -10.95 6.52
CA ILE A 263 15.71 -11.40 5.51
C ILE A 263 16.85 -10.39 5.40
N ASN A 264 16.54 -9.09 5.34
CA ASN A 264 17.57 -8.04 5.32
C ASN A 264 18.42 -8.05 6.59
N GLY A 265 17.80 -8.15 7.78
CA GLY A 265 18.51 -8.20 9.06
C GLY A 265 19.35 -9.45 9.26
N PHE A 266 18.98 -10.57 8.63
CA PHE A 266 19.78 -11.79 8.59
C PHE A 266 21.00 -11.64 7.69
N LEU A 267 20.82 -11.14 6.45
CA LEU A 267 21.89 -10.92 5.49
C LEU A 267 22.90 -9.88 5.96
N GLU A 268 22.44 -8.81 6.63
CA GLU A 268 23.32 -7.80 7.21
C GLU A 268 24.26 -8.42 8.25
N LYS A 269 23.74 -9.25 9.16
CA LYS A 269 24.56 -9.93 10.18
C LYS A 269 25.55 -10.94 9.59
N SER A 270 25.15 -11.66 8.54
CA SER A 270 26.05 -12.58 7.85
C SER A 270 27.23 -11.86 7.19
N HIS A 271 27.05 -10.61 6.75
CA HIS A 271 28.12 -9.81 6.12
C HIS A 271 29.15 -9.26 7.10
N TYR A 272 28.83 -9.17 8.41
CA TYR A 272 29.76 -8.73 9.45
C TYR A 272 30.58 -9.88 10.08
N HIS A 273 30.27 -11.14 9.73
CA HIS A 273 30.97 -12.34 10.22
C HIS A 273 31.91 -12.97 9.17
N ILE A 274 32.23 -12.23 8.12
CA ILE A 274 33.26 -12.56 7.10
C ILE A 274 34.33 -11.48 7.19
#